data_AF-A0A7C5JQ78-F1
#
_entry.id   AF-A0A7C5JQ78-F1
#
_cell.length_a   1.000
_cell.length_b   1.000
_cell.length_c   1.000
_cell.angle_alpha   90.00
_cell.angle_beta   90.00
_cell.angle_gamma   90.00
#
_symmetry.space_group_name_H-M   'P 1'
#
loop_
_entity.id
_entity.type
_entity.pdbx_description
1 polymer ?
#
loop_
_entity_poly.entity_id
_entity_poly.type
_entity_poly.pdbx_seq_one_letter_code
_entity_poly.pdbx_strand_id
1 'polypeptide(L)'
;MPGSVEAPDGRVGLGMSLRGNLDGIVAGTFKKDARNYDIVVKLDEIEGKEQIAGFEFPGPPGHPVLLPSLANVSERLAPIQITRRDKRRVTKYLAML
;
A
#
# COMPACT_ATOMS: atom_id res chain seq x y z
N MET A 1 -24.12 12.48 -15.59
CA MET A 1 -24.21 12.00 -14.20
C MET A 1 -22.96 11.19 -13.92
N PRO A 2 -22.06 11.59 -13.00
CA PRO A 2 -20.98 10.70 -12.63
C PRO A 2 -21.55 9.63 -11.70
N GLY A 3 -21.44 8.38 -12.12
CA GLY A 3 -21.86 7.23 -11.33
C GLY A 3 -21.11 7.23 -10.00
N SER A 4 -21.86 7.09 -8.92
CA SER A 4 -21.33 6.77 -7.59
C SER A 4 -20.47 5.53 -7.74
N VAL A 5 -19.14 5.70 -7.65
CA VAL A 5 -18.21 4.59 -7.48
C VAL A 5 -18.64 3.91 -6.19
N GLU A 6 -19.27 2.75 -6.33
CA GLU A 6 -19.66 1.91 -5.20
C GLU A 6 -18.39 1.62 -4.41
N ALA A 7 -18.40 1.97 -3.11
CA ALA A 7 -17.26 1.73 -2.26
C ALA A 7 -16.95 0.21 -2.32
N PRO A 8 -15.71 -0.18 -2.61
CA PRO A 8 -15.36 -1.59 -2.62
C PRO A 8 -15.72 -2.20 -1.25
N ASP A 9 -16.08 -3.50 -1.23
CA ASP A 9 -16.27 -4.30 0.00
C ASP A 9 -15.35 -3.78 1.11
N GLY A 10 -15.87 -3.50 2.30
CA GLY A 10 -15.16 -2.82 3.39
C GLY A 10 -13.78 -3.44 3.72
N ARG A 11 -13.58 -4.72 3.41
CA ARG A 11 -12.27 -5.41 3.52
C ARG A 11 -11.28 -5.01 2.42
N VAL A 12 -11.75 -4.89 1.19
CA VAL A 12 -10.96 -4.44 0.03
C VAL A 12 -10.63 -2.96 0.17
N GLY A 13 -11.56 -2.14 0.66
CA GLY A 13 -11.36 -0.71 0.87
C GLY A 13 -10.19 -0.40 1.83
N LEU A 14 -10.13 -1.06 2.98
CA LEU A 14 -9.08 -0.82 3.98
C LEU A 14 -7.68 -1.19 3.46
N GLY A 15 -7.54 -2.35 2.82
CA GLY A 15 -6.26 -2.78 2.24
C GLY A 15 -5.79 -1.87 1.11
N MET A 16 -6.73 -1.41 0.27
CA MET A 16 -6.42 -0.50 -0.83
C MET A 16 -6.01 0.90 -0.34
N SER A 17 -6.67 1.45 0.69
CA SER A 17 -6.27 2.72 1.31
C SER A 17 -4.86 2.65 1.89
N LEU A 18 -4.54 1.59 2.64
CA LEU A 18 -3.19 1.43 3.20
C LEU A 18 -2.13 1.32 2.10
N ARG A 19 -2.37 0.48 1.09
CA ARG A 19 -1.43 0.29 -0.02
C ARG A 19 -1.25 1.58 -0.83
N GLY A 20 -2.33 2.30 -1.10
CA GLY A 20 -2.26 3.57 -1.84
C GLY A 20 -1.44 4.64 -1.11
N ASN A 21 -1.52 4.70 0.21
CA ASN A 21 -0.71 5.63 1.00
C ASN A 21 0.78 5.23 1.07
N LEU A 22 1.11 3.93 1.06
CA LEU A 22 2.50 3.45 1.19
C LEU A 22 3.22 3.32 -0.17
N ASP A 23 2.61 2.58 -1.10
CA ASP A 23 3.25 2.20 -2.37
C ASP A 23 2.74 3.03 -3.55
N GLY A 24 1.59 3.68 -3.39
CA GLY A 24 0.81 4.26 -4.48
C GLY A 24 -0.07 3.21 -5.18
N ILE A 25 -0.93 3.71 -6.06
CA ILE A 25 -1.83 2.90 -6.91
C ILE A 25 -1.83 3.40 -8.34
N VAL A 26 -2.13 2.50 -9.28
CA VAL A 26 -2.58 2.89 -10.61
C VAL A 26 -4.07 3.25 -10.49
N ALA A 27 -4.38 4.54 -10.62
CA ALA A 27 -5.74 5.06 -10.53
C ALA A 27 -6.51 4.93 -11.85
N GLY A 28 -5.80 4.77 -12.97
CA GLY A 28 -6.41 4.55 -14.27
C GLY A 28 -5.39 4.50 -15.39
N THR A 29 -5.88 4.39 -16.63
CA THR A 29 -5.04 4.39 -17.82
C THR A 29 -5.50 5.50 -18.76
N PHE A 30 -4.58 6.35 -19.17
CA PHE A 30 -4.77 7.38 -20.19
C PHE A 30 -4.29 6.87 -21.55
N LYS A 31 -5.10 7.06 -22.60
CA LYS A 31 -4.75 6.67 -23.96
C LYS A 31 -4.51 7.89 -24.82
N LYS A 32 -3.40 7.91 -25.57
CA LYS A 32 -3.10 8.93 -26.56
C LYS A 32 -2.46 8.27 -27.79
N ASP A 33 -3.06 8.49 -28.95
CA ASP A 33 -2.71 7.84 -30.21
C ASP A 33 -2.68 6.30 -30.04
N ALA A 34 -1.56 5.66 -30.40
CA ALA A 34 -1.33 4.23 -30.23
C ALA A 34 -0.64 3.87 -28.90
N ARG A 35 -0.65 4.75 -27.89
CA ARG A 35 0.03 4.56 -26.60
C ARG A 35 -0.93 4.62 -25.41
N ASN A 36 -0.66 3.76 -24.44
CA ASN A 36 -1.31 3.74 -23.13
C ASN A 36 -0.31 4.20 -22.06
N TYR A 37 -0.77 5.05 -21.15
CA TYR A 37 -0.01 5.55 -20.01
C TYR A 37 -0.80 5.27 -18.75
N ASP A 38 -0.14 4.76 -17.71
CA ASP A 38 -0.78 4.59 -16.41
C ASP A 38 -0.78 5.91 -15.65
N ILE A 39 -1.93 6.24 -15.06
CA ILE A 39 -2.08 7.35 -14.12
C ILE A 39 -1.80 6.75 -12.75
N VAL A 40 -0.65 7.10 -12.18
CA VAL A 40 -0.26 6.67 -10.83
C VAL A 40 -0.52 7.78 -9.82
N VAL A 41 -0.98 7.39 -8.65
CA VAL A 41 -1.21 8.27 -7.50
C VAL A 41 -0.43 7.72 -6.33
N LYS A 42 0.35 8.58 -5.68
CA LYS A 42 1.13 8.25 -4.50
C LYS A 42 1.10 9.43 -3.53
N LEU A 43 0.98 9.14 -2.24
CA LEU A 43 1.15 10.13 -1.19
C LEU A 43 2.62 10.56 -1.13
N ASP A 44 2.88 11.83 -0.84
CA ASP A 44 4.25 12.33 -0.70
C ASP A 44 5.03 11.50 0.34
N GLU A 45 6.25 11.08 -0.01
CA GLU A 45 7.08 10.27 0.88
C GLU A 45 7.82 11.17 1.88
N ILE A 46 7.57 10.93 3.17
CA ILE A 46 8.31 11.55 4.28
C ILE A 46 9.07 10.43 5.00
N GLU A 47 10.36 10.64 5.24
CA GLU A 47 11.17 9.69 5.99
C GLU A 47 10.67 9.57 7.44
N GLY A 48 10.68 8.34 7.97
CA GLY A 48 10.20 8.03 9.30
C GLY A 48 8.82 7.39 9.30
N LYS A 49 8.22 7.26 10.49
CA LYS A 49 6.92 6.60 10.72
C LYS A 49 5.82 7.58 11.10
N GLU A 50 6.18 8.83 11.34
CA GLU A 50 5.33 9.87 11.90
C GLU A 50 4.14 10.17 11.00
N GLN A 51 4.34 10.13 9.67
CA GLN A 51 3.31 10.35 8.67
C GLN A 51 2.19 9.29 8.71
N ILE A 52 2.51 8.06 9.12
CA ILE A 52 1.60 6.90 9.07
C ILE A 52 0.36 7.12 9.95
N ALA A 53 0.51 7.88 11.06
CA ALA A 53 -0.60 8.19 11.96
C ALA A 53 -1.69 9.07 11.30
N GLY A 54 -1.34 9.83 10.26
CA GLY A 54 -2.25 10.68 9.50
C GLY A 54 -2.98 9.96 8.36
N PHE A 55 -2.79 8.66 8.18
CA PHE A 55 -3.46 7.93 7.10
C PHE A 55 -4.96 7.84 7.33
N GLU A 56 -5.71 8.31 6.34
CA GLU A 56 -7.17 8.30 6.32
C GLU A 56 -7.71 7.02 5.66
N PHE A 57 -8.77 6.48 6.26
CA PHE A 57 -9.48 5.29 5.82
C PHE A 57 -10.97 5.58 5.63
N PRO A 58 -11.68 4.76 4.82
CA PRO A 58 -13.10 4.93 4.59
C PRO A 58 -13.90 4.99 5.89
N GLY A 59 -14.67 6.07 6.04
CA GLY A 59 -15.59 6.30 7.15
C GLY A 59 -16.88 6.95 6.64
N PRO A 60 -17.76 7.42 7.54
CA PRO A 60 -18.92 8.20 7.15
C PRO A 60 -18.53 9.44 6.33
N PRO A 61 -19.41 9.97 5.47
CA PRO A 61 -19.12 11.16 4.66
C PRO A 61 -18.63 12.34 5.52
N GLY A 62 -17.48 12.90 5.16
CA GLY A 62 -16.84 14.01 5.89
C GLY A 62 -16.10 13.60 7.18
N HIS A 63 -16.10 12.32 7.53
CA HIS A 63 -15.50 11.79 8.74
C HIS A 63 -14.60 10.58 8.43
N PRO A 64 -13.38 10.82 7.90
CA PRO A 64 -12.42 9.75 7.68
C PRO A 64 -11.99 9.15 9.02
N VAL A 65 -11.69 7.85 9.00
CA VAL A 65 -11.12 7.16 10.17
C VAL A 65 -9.60 7.17 10.04
N LEU A 66 -8.89 7.57 11.10
CA LEU A 66 -7.42 7.56 11.10
C LEU A 66 -6.85 6.19 11.48
N LEU A 67 -5.67 5.83 10.96
CA LEU A 67 -5.00 4.56 11.26
C LEU A 67 -4.90 4.23 12.76
N PRO A 68 -4.57 5.16 13.67
CA PRO A 68 -4.43 4.86 15.10
C PRO A 68 -5.74 4.38 15.75
N SER A 69 -6.89 4.66 15.14
CA SER A 69 -8.19 4.15 15.60
C SER A 69 -8.43 2.69 15.18
N LEU A 70 -7.67 2.18 14.21
CA LEU A 70 -7.84 0.87 13.60
C LEU A 70 -6.70 -0.11 13.96
N ALA A 71 -5.49 0.38 14.19
CA ALA A 71 -4.31 -0.44 14.38
C ALA A 71 -3.25 0.22 15.26
N ASN A 72 -2.39 -0.61 15.84
CA ASN A 72 -1.20 -0.18 16.58
C ASN A 72 0.04 -0.22 15.67
N VAL A 73 0.80 0.87 15.62
CA VAL A 73 2.07 0.95 14.90
C VAL A 73 3.22 0.57 15.83
N SER A 74 4.02 -0.41 15.42
CA SER A 74 5.21 -0.86 16.18
C SER A 74 6.37 -1.16 15.24
N GLU A 75 7.57 -0.76 15.63
CA GLU A 75 8.79 -1.11 14.91
C GLU A 75 9.22 -2.54 15.22
N ARG A 76 9.56 -3.29 14.17
CA ARG A 76 10.05 -4.67 14.27
C ARG A 76 11.06 -4.95 13.16
N LEU A 77 11.97 -5.90 13.41
CA LEU A 77 12.85 -6.43 12.37
C LEU A 77 12.05 -7.36 11.45
N ALA A 78 12.14 -7.12 10.15
CA ALA A 78 11.56 -7.95 9.11
C ALA A 78 12.62 -8.32 8.07
N PRO A 79 12.62 -9.56 7.54
CA PRO A 79 13.56 -9.96 6.50
C PRO A 79 13.20 -9.25 5.19
N ILE A 80 14.14 -8.47 4.62
CA ILE A 80 13.97 -7.82 3.31
C ILE A 80 14.08 -8.82 2.15
N GLN A 81 14.69 -9.98 2.38
CA GLN A 81 14.85 -11.04 1.39
C GLN A 81 14.59 -12.41 2.03
N ILE A 82 13.76 -13.22 1.38
CA ILE A 82 13.48 -14.60 1.79
C ILE A 82 14.03 -15.55 0.72
N THR A 83 15.24 -16.09 0.97
CA THR A 83 15.85 -17.07 0.05
C THR A 83 15.14 -18.41 0.15
N ARG A 84 14.84 -19.02 -1.01
CA ARG A 84 14.14 -20.30 -1.09
C ARG A 84 14.86 -21.28 -2.02
N ARG A 85 14.80 -22.56 -1.68
CA ARG A 85 15.18 -23.71 -2.52
C ARG A 85 14.14 -24.80 -2.34
N ASP A 86 13.69 -25.41 -3.43
CA ASP A 86 12.67 -26.47 -3.41
C ASP A 86 11.41 -26.08 -2.61
N LYS A 87 10.93 -24.84 -2.84
CA LYS A 87 9.79 -24.19 -2.17
C LYS A 87 9.93 -23.99 -0.65
N ARG A 88 11.06 -24.38 -0.05
CA ARG A 88 11.36 -24.20 1.37
C ARG A 88 12.29 -23.00 1.60
N ARG A 89 12.13 -22.32 2.74
CA ARG A 89 13.05 -21.23 3.15
C ARG A 89 14.41 -21.83 3.51
N VAL A 90 15.48 -21.17 3.08
CA VAL A 90 16.86 -21.61 3.36
C VAL A 90 17.74 -20.41 3.72
N THR A 91 18.75 -20.65 4.55
CA THR A 91 19.82 -19.70 4.82
C THR A 91 21.07 -20.15 4.08
N LYS A 92 21.66 -19.27 3.28
CA LYS A 92 22.92 -19.55 2.58
C LYS A 92 24.07 -19.12 3.47
N TYR A 93 25.01 -20.02 3.71
CA TYR A 93 26.30 -19.70 4.32
C TYR A 93 27.36 -19.81 3.21
N LEU A 94 28.16 -18.77 3.05
CA LEU A 94 29.31 -18.76 2.15
C LEU A 94 30.56 -18.95 3.00
N ALA A 95 31.39 -19.93 2.65
CA ALA A 95 32.72 -20.09 3.20
C ALA A 95 33.74 -19.81 2.08
N MET A 96 34.79 -19.08 2.40
CA MET A 96 35.87 -18.74 1.48
C MET A 96 37.12 -19.51 1.95
N LEU A 97 37.78 -20.22 1.04
CA LEU A 97 39.05 -20.91 1.26
C LEU A 97 40.20 -20.01 0.82
#